data_AF-A0AAV2I912-F1
#
_entry.id   AF-A0AAV2I912-F1
#
_cell.length_a   1.000
_cell.length_b   1.000
_cell.length_c   1.000
_cell.angle_alpha   90.00
_cell.angle_beta   90.00
_cell.angle_gamma   90.00
#
_symmetry.space_group_name_H-M   'P 1'
#
loop_
_entity.id
_entity.type
_entity.pdbx_description
1 polymer ?
#
loop_
_entity_poly.entity_id
_entity_poly.type
_entity_poly.pdbx_seq_one_letter_code
_entity_poly.pdbx_strand_id
1 'polypeptide(L)'
;MGPKCEQLCHCNGGACDQNGECKGGVKCKPGWFGLACQYRDAAFHSRVPNPLLIDGDDSTCFAPSNRSVTVSLDNAILFTWARL
;
A
#
# COMPACT_ATOMS: atom_id res chain seq x y z
N MET A 1 -20.73 -0.74 -2.77
CA MET A 1 -19.32 -0.70 -2.32
C MET A 1 -19.20 -1.71 -1.21
N GLY A 2 -18.37 -2.76 -1.36
CA GLY A 2 -18.27 -3.93 -0.45
C GLY A 2 -19.59 -4.69 -0.21
N PRO A 3 -19.57 -5.96 0.22
CA PRO A 3 -20.82 -6.66 0.57
C PRO A 3 -21.59 -5.99 1.72
N LYS A 4 -20.96 -5.06 2.47
CA LYS A 4 -21.56 -4.33 3.60
C LYS A 4 -21.32 -2.82 3.64
N CYS A 5 -20.87 -2.16 2.55
CA CYS A 5 -20.46 -0.74 2.61
C CYS A 5 -19.33 -0.42 3.60
N GLU A 6 -18.60 -1.44 4.03
CA GLU A 6 -17.50 -1.30 5.00
C GLU A 6 -16.19 -0.81 4.37
N GLN A 7 -16.12 -0.75 3.03
CA GLN A 7 -14.91 -0.40 2.30
C GLN A 7 -15.15 0.80 1.38
N LEU A 8 -14.34 1.84 1.58
CA LEU A 8 -14.29 3.01 0.71
C LEU A 8 -13.60 2.63 -0.61
N CYS A 9 -14.11 3.12 -1.74
CA CYS A 9 -13.54 2.83 -3.06
C CYS A 9 -12.23 3.61 -3.28
N HIS A 10 -11.12 2.87 -3.40
CA HIS A 10 -9.79 3.42 -3.68
C HIS A 10 -9.29 3.14 -5.11
N CYS A 11 -10.17 2.70 -6.01
CA CYS A 11 -9.87 2.63 -7.44
C CYS A 11 -9.69 4.03 -8.05
N ASN A 12 -8.82 4.16 -9.04
CA ASN A 12 -8.65 5.40 -9.76
C ASN A 12 -9.97 5.81 -10.46
N GLY A 13 -10.32 7.09 -10.38
CA GLY A 13 -11.61 7.58 -10.88
C GLY A 13 -12.85 7.04 -10.14
N GLY A 14 -12.70 6.33 -9.02
CA GLY A 14 -13.82 5.78 -8.24
C GLY A 14 -14.54 4.61 -8.93
N ALA A 15 -13.92 3.98 -9.92
CA ALA A 15 -14.52 2.94 -10.75
C ALA A 15 -14.53 1.56 -10.07
N CYS A 16 -15.17 1.46 -8.89
CA CYS A 16 -15.42 0.18 -8.23
C CYS A 16 -16.69 -0.49 -8.78
N ASP A 17 -16.71 -1.82 -8.74
CA ASP A 17 -17.89 -2.63 -8.99
C ASP A 17 -18.77 -2.80 -7.72
N GLN A 18 -19.74 -3.70 -7.78
CA GLN A 18 -20.63 -3.97 -6.64
C GLN A 18 -19.90 -4.64 -5.47
N ASN A 19 -18.84 -5.42 -5.76
CA ASN A 19 -18.02 -6.11 -4.77
C ASN A 19 -16.96 -5.18 -4.15
N GLY A 20 -16.72 -4.02 -4.74
CA GLY A 20 -15.65 -3.09 -4.32
C GLY A 20 -14.35 -3.27 -5.10
N GLU A 21 -14.32 -4.15 -6.10
CA GLU A 21 -13.17 -4.38 -6.96
C GLU A 21 -13.09 -3.32 -8.06
N CYS A 22 -11.88 -3.03 -8.53
CA CYS A 22 -11.71 -2.10 -9.64
C CYS A 22 -12.20 -2.72 -10.95
N LYS A 23 -13.06 -1.99 -11.67
CA LYS A 23 -13.52 -2.42 -13.00
C LYS A 23 -12.34 -2.62 -13.95
N GLY A 24 -12.45 -3.64 -14.81
CA GLY A 24 -11.34 -4.20 -15.59
C GLY A 24 -10.27 -3.22 -16.06
N GLY A 25 -9.04 -3.43 -15.59
CA GLY A 25 -7.84 -2.66 -15.96
C GLY A 25 -7.64 -1.35 -15.18
N VAL A 26 -8.59 -0.93 -14.35
CA VAL A 26 -8.44 0.26 -13.51
C VAL A 26 -7.46 -0.04 -12.38
N LYS A 27 -6.43 0.80 -12.27
CA LYS A 27 -5.43 0.75 -11.19
C LYS A 27 -5.97 1.39 -9.90
N CYS A 28 -5.36 1.03 -8.78
CA CYS A 28 -5.58 1.72 -7.51
C CYS A 28 -5.11 3.18 -7.56
N LYS A 29 -5.70 4.02 -6.70
CA LYS A 29 -5.15 5.34 -6.39
C LYS A 29 -3.74 5.18 -5.83
N PRO A 30 -2.85 6.18 -6.04
CA PRO A 30 -1.51 6.16 -5.44
C PRO A 30 -1.56 5.90 -3.93
N GLY A 31 -0.68 5.03 -3.42
CA GLY A 31 -0.64 4.61 -2.02
C GLY A 31 -1.67 3.55 -1.61
N TRP A 32 -2.45 3.01 -2.55
CA TRP A 32 -3.39 1.90 -2.30
C TRP A 32 -3.07 0.71 -3.19
N PHE A 33 -3.29 -0.51 -2.67
CA PHE A 33 -2.99 -1.76 -3.36
C PHE A 33 -3.89 -2.91 -2.88
N GLY A 34 -3.73 -4.07 -3.51
CA GLY A 34 -4.58 -5.25 -3.31
C GLY A 34 -5.66 -5.37 -4.36
N LEU A 35 -6.35 -6.53 -4.37
CA LEU A 35 -7.36 -6.87 -5.38
C LEU A 35 -8.48 -5.82 -5.51
N ALA A 36 -8.89 -5.24 -4.38
CA ALA A 36 -9.94 -4.23 -4.29
C ALA A 36 -9.38 -2.85 -3.85
N CYS A 37 -8.07 -2.64 -3.95
CA CYS A 37 -7.39 -1.46 -3.37
C CYS A 37 -7.70 -1.26 -1.88
N GLN A 38 -7.88 -2.36 -1.15
CA GLN A 38 -8.28 -2.35 0.25
C GLN A 38 -7.12 -2.09 1.21
N TYR A 39 -5.88 -2.25 0.75
CA TYR A 39 -4.70 -2.05 1.56
C TYR A 39 -4.07 -0.69 1.23
N ARG A 40 -3.65 0.00 2.29
CA ARG A 40 -2.89 1.25 2.18
C ARG A 40 -1.42 0.95 2.39
N ASP A 41 -0.59 1.43 1.49
CA ASP A 41 0.84 1.48 1.71
C ASP A 41 1.14 2.55 2.76
N ALA A 42 1.51 2.10 3.95
CA ALA A 42 1.89 2.95 5.07
C ALA A 42 3.15 3.77 4.77
N ALA A 43 4.03 3.25 3.93
CA ALA A 43 5.31 3.86 3.62
C ALA A 43 5.21 4.90 2.50
N PHE A 44 4.12 4.92 1.73
CA PHE A 44 3.92 5.81 0.59
C PHE A 44 4.11 7.32 0.91
N HIS A 45 3.75 7.75 2.12
CA HIS A 45 4.01 9.12 2.62
C HIS A 45 5.07 9.18 3.71
N SER A 46 5.65 8.04 4.09
CA SER A 46 6.61 7.97 5.18
C SER A 46 7.97 8.55 4.78
N ARG A 47 8.71 9.02 5.78
CA ARG A 47 10.11 9.38 5.59
C ARG A 47 10.96 8.13 5.72
N VAL A 48 11.37 7.59 4.58
CA VAL A 48 12.29 6.44 4.50
C VAL A 48 13.71 6.91 4.17
N PRO A 49 14.76 6.35 4.82
CA PRO A 49 16.14 6.73 4.54
C PRO A 49 16.59 6.38 3.12
N ASN A 50 16.00 5.33 2.54
CA ASN A 50 16.31 4.89 1.19
C ASN A 50 15.06 4.41 0.45
N PRO A 51 14.75 4.96 -0.74
CA PRO A 51 13.60 4.54 -1.55
C PRO A 51 13.59 3.07 -1.95
N LEU A 52 14.74 2.40 -2.03
CA LEU A 52 14.85 0.97 -2.35
C LEU A 52 14.15 0.07 -1.33
N LEU A 53 13.88 0.56 -0.11
CA LEU A 53 13.18 -0.20 0.92
C LEU A 53 11.66 -0.25 0.70
N ILE A 54 11.15 0.53 -0.25
CA ILE A 54 9.70 0.70 -0.50
C ILE A 54 9.40 0.71 -2.01
N ASP A 55 10.35 0.31 -2.85
CA ASP A 55 10.18 0.32 -4.32
C ASP A 55 9.28 -0.81 -4.82
N GLY A 56 9.01 -1.81 -3.96
CA GLY A 56 8.16 -2.94 -4.26
C GLY A 56 8.78 -3.93 -5.24
N ASP A 57 10.11 -3.88 -5.42
CA ASP A 57 10.84 -4.76 -6.33
C ASP A 57 11.71 -5.75 -5.54
N ASP A 58 11.30 -7.03 -5.54
CA ASP A 58 12.00 -8.09 -4.81
C ASP A 58 13.40 -8.42 -5.40
N SER A 59 13.78 -7.79 -6.53
CA SER A 59 15.11 -7.93 -7.13
C SER A 59 16.12 -6.87 -6.65
N THR A 60 15.67 -5.78 -6.04
CA THR A 60 16.49 -4.65 -5.59
C THR A 60 16.72 -4.70 -4.07
N CYS A 61 17.57 -5.62 -3.61
CA CYS A 61 17.84 -5.78 -2.18
C CYS A 61 19.11 -5.05 -1.71
N PHE A 62 19.09 -4.56 -0.45
CA PHE A 62 20.34 -4.22 0.24
C PHE A 62 21.14 -5.48 0.56
N ALA A 63 22.45 -5.42 0.34
CA ALA A 63 23.33 -6.43 0.88
C ALA A 63 23.21 -6.44 2.42
N PRO A 64 23.06 -7.61 3.05
CA PRO A 64 22.94 -7.72 4.49
C PRO A 64 24.24 -7.22 5.13
N SER A 65 24.17 -6.00 5.66
CA SER A 65 25.17 -5.43 6.55
C SER A 65 24.44 -5.05 7.82
N ASN A 66 25.09 -5.12 8.98
CA ASN A 66 24.50 -4.83 10.30
C ASN A 66 24.03 -3.37 10.41
N ARG A 67 22.98 -3.01 9.67
CA ARG A 67 22.38 -1.69 9.56
C ARG A 67 20.97 -1.77 10.09
N SER A 68 20.63 -0.85 10.97
CA SER A 68 19.24 -0.62 11.35
C SER A 68 18.54 0.23 10.29
N VAL A 69 17.29 -0.07 10.03
CA VAL A 69 16.40 0.75 9.22
C VAL A 69 15.40 1.40 10.16
N THR A 70 15.26 2.71 10.07
CA THR A 70 14.25 3.48 10.81
C THR A 70 13.25 4.06 9.83
N VAL A 71 11.98 3.74 10.02
CA VAL A 71 10.87 4.28 9.24
C VAL A 71 10.03 5.15 10.16
N SER A 72 9.78 6.39 9.76
CA SER A 72 8.90 7.31 10.49
C SER A 72 7.60 7.49 9.72
N LEU A 73 6.50 7.04 10.34
CA LEU A 73 5.16 7.18 9.79
C LEU A 73 4.57 8.54 10.19
N ASP A 74 3.87 9.19 9.25
CA ASP A 74 3.22 10.48 9.51
C ASP A 74 2.04 10.36 10.49
N ASN A 75 1.41 9.18 10.55
CA ASN A 75 0.24 8.93 11.38
C ASN A 75 0.40 7.58 12.07
N ALA A 76 -0.19 7.45 13.26
CA ALA A 76 -0.35 6.16 13.91
C ALA A 76 -1.25 5.26 13.06
N ILE A 77 -0.81 4.04 12.79
CA ILE A 77 -1.58 3.04 12.07
C ILE A 77 -1.71 1.79 12.93
N LEU A 78 -2.88 1.17 12.88
CA LEU A 78 -3.06 -0.17 13.41
C LEU A 78 -2.65 -1.17 12.32
N PHE A 79 -1.66 -2.01 12.58
CA PHE A 79 -1.22 -3.03 11.65
C PHE A 79 -1.05 -4.38 12.36
N THR A 80 -1.32 -5.46 11.63
CA THR A 80 -1.11 -6.84 12.11
C THR A 80 0.10 -7.50 11.46
N TRP A 81 0.60 -6.94 10.36
CA TRP A 81 1.77 -7.41 9.63
C TRP A 81 2.53 -6.24 9.00
N ALA A 82 3.83 -6.41 8.78
CA ALA A 82 4.69 -5.47 8.07
C ALA A 82 5.61 -6.24 7.12
N ARG A 83 5.88 -5.66 5.94
CA ARG A 83 6.82 -6.16 4.94
C ARG A 83 7.75 -5.03 4.54
N LEU A 84 9.03 -5.34 4.43
CA LEU A 84 10.11 -4.50 3.92
C LEU A 84 10.72 -5.22 2.71
#